data_AF-A0AAV1HTT8-F1
#
_entry.id   AF-A0AAV1HTT8-F1
#
_cell.length_a   1.000
_cell.length_b   1.000
_cell.length_c   1.000
_cell.angle_alpha   90.00
_cell.angle_beta   90.00
_cell.angle_gamma   90.00
#
_symmetry.space_group_name_H-M   'P 1'
#
loop_
_entity.id
_entity.type
_entity.pdbx_description
1 polymer ?
#
loop_
_entity_poly.entity_id
_entity_poly.type
_entity_poly.pdbx_seq_one_letter_code
_entity_poly.pdbx_strand_id
1 'polypeptide(L)'
;MKEKGAVASTDKAVFAQILLNSFYVTLWITLSGTVILYNKWILAYYGFPYPISLTMWHMAFSAILAFLCVRLGFVPAVNMTTDTYLRAIVPIGALFAGTLWLGNAAYMYLSVSFIQMLKALMPVAVFTTGCVFGIETFSAGTLFNMVVVTIGVAIASYGEINFVVIGVILQLISVATESTRLTLVQILLQRRGLSLNPITTMYYIAPASFAFLSIPWFFIEARQLWSDPKASTLLGSPVSCLYGCLIAEYWRSSEVHLDIPIFVSNAVAAFGLNMSVFMLIGKTSALTMNIAGVIKDWLLIGLSVLIFKAQVTSVNLGGYLIAFGGVCWYNYNKLQAMKVRQAAQAAAQKADLEEEPSKVTERTPLNGKP
;
A
#
# COMPACT_ATOMS: atom_id res chain seq x y z
N MET A 1 -19.36 -44.24 -8.15
CA MET A 1 -18.99 -43.34 -9.28
C MET A 1 -19.31 -41.87 -9.03
N LYS A 2 -20.48 -41.50 -8.48
CA LYS A 2 -20.81 -40.09 -8.14
C LYS A 2 -19.81 -39.42 -7.18
N GLU A 3 -19.32 -40.15 -6.18
CA GLU A 3 -18.39 -39.63 -5.17
C GLU A 3 -16.99 -39.32 -5.75
N LYS A 4 -16.45 -40.20 -6.62
CA LYS A 4 -15.19 -39.94 -7.35
C LYS A 4 -15.32 -38.76 -8.32
N GLY A 5 -16.50 -38.55 -8.92
CA GLY A 5 -16.77 -37.38 -9.78
C GLY A 5 -16.85 -36.07 -9.00
N ALA A 6 -17.41 -36.09 -7.78
CA ALA A 6 -17.49 -34.94 -6.90
C ALA A 6 -16.12 -34.55 -6.28
N VAL A 7 -15.29 -35.55 -5.94
CA VAL A 7 -13.91 -35.30 -5.47
C VAL A 7 -13.06 -34.71 -6.58
N ALA A 8 -13.12 -35.26 -7.80
CA ALA A 8 -12.37 -34.74 -8.95
C ALA A 8 -12.82 -33.34 -9.42
N SER A 9 -14.10 -32.97 -9.24
CA SER A 9 -14.56 -31.59 -9.50
C SER A 9 -14.10 -30.61 -8.42
N THR A 10 -14.04 -31.07 -7.17
CA THR A 10 -13.54 -30.30 -6.02
C THR A 10 -12.04 -30.01 -6.16
N ASP A 11 -11.23 -31.00 -6.55
CA ASP A 11 -9.78 -30.81 -6.74
C ASP A 11 -9.47 -29.80 -7.87
N LYS A 12 -10.22 -29.86 -8.97
CA LYS A 12 -10.10 -28.87 -10.06
C LYS A 12 -10.47 -27.46 -9.60
N ALA A 13 -11.53 -27.33 -8.80
CA ALA A 13 -11.95 -26.04 -8.27
C ALA A 13 -10.90 -25.48 -7.30
N VAL A 14 -10.34 -26.30 -6.41
CA VAL A 14 -9.27 -25.91 -5.48
C VAL A 14 -8.02 -25.48 -6.24
N PHE A 15 -7.60 -26.26 -7.25
CA PHE A 15 -6.44 -25.93 -8.08
C PHE A 15 -6.63 -24.61 -8.84
N ALA A 16 -7.81 -24.39 -9.43
CA ALA A 16 -8.13 -23.13 -10.11
C ALA A 16 -8.08 -21.93 -9.15
N GLN A 17 -8.55 -22.07 -7.91
CA GLN A 17 -8.45 -21.02 -6.89
C GLN A 17 -7.00 -20.73 -6.48
N ILE A 18 -6.16 -21.75 -6.34
CA ILE A 18 -4.73 -21.59 -6.03
C ILE A 18 -4.02 -20.83 -7.16
N LEU A 19 -4.28 -21.21 -8.42
CA LEU A 19 -3.71 -20.53 -9.59
C LEU A 19 -4.15 -19.07 -9.64
N LEU A 20 -5.45 -18.81 -9.42
CA LEU A 20 -5.99 -17.46 -9.43
C LEU A 20 -5.38 -16.58 -8.33
N ASN A 21 -5.25 -17.12 -7.11
CA ASN A 21 -4.61 -16.41 -6.00
C ASN A 21 -3.12 -16.15 -6.27
N SER A 22 -2.41 -17.12 -6.84
CA SER A 22 -1.01 -16.98 -7.23
C SER A 22 -0.83 -15.90 -8.32
N PHE A 23 -1.77 -15.82 -9.26
CA PHE A 23 -1.80 -14.77 -10.27
C PHE A 23 -1.98 -13.38 -9.64
N TYR A 24 -2.93 -13.20 -8.73
CA TYR A 24 -3.12 -11.90 -8.04
C TYR A 24 -1.91 -11.49 -7.22
N VAL A 25 -1.29 -12.43 -6.49
CA VAL A 25 -0.05 -12.19 -5.75
C VAL A 25 1.05 -11.73 -6.70
N THR A 26 1.29 -12.47 -7.79
CA THR A 26 2.35 -12.16 -8.76
C THR A 26 2.10 -10.80 -9.44
N LEU A 27 0.85 -10.52 -9.83
CA LEU A 27 0.46 -9.24 -10.42
C LEU A 27 0.75 -8.08 -9.47
N TRP A 28 0.37 -8.21 -8.19
CA TRP A 28 0.63 -7.20 -7.18
C TRP A 28 2.12 -6.97 -6.93
N ILE A 29 2.91 -8.05 -6.81
CA ILE A 29 4.38 -7.97 -6.63
C ILE A 29 5.01 -7.24 -7.82
N THR A 30 4.66 -7.63 -9.05
CA THR A 30 5.20 -7.02 -10.26
C THR A 30 4.82 -5.55 -10.36
N LEU A 31 3.54 -5.20 -10.22
CA LEU A 31 3.10 -3.80 -10.27
C LEU A 31 3.73 -2.95 -9.16
N SER A 32 3.84 -3.49 -7.95
CA SER A 32 4.50 -2.78 -6.85
C SER A 32 5.98 -2.56 -7.15
N GLY A 33 6.67 -3.57 -7.66
CA GLY A 33 8.07 -3.46 -8.02
C GLY A 33 8.31 -2.48 -9.16
N THR A 34 7.47 -2.54 -10.20
CA THR A 34 7.48 -1.59 -11.32
C THR A 34 7.33 -0.18 -10.81
N VAL A 35 6.31 0.15 -10.01
CA VAL A 35 6.12 1.52 -9.51
C VAL A 35 7.30 2.01 -8.68
N ILE A 36 7.86 1.17 -7.80
CA ILE A 36 9.00 1.55 -6.94
C ILE A 36 10.25 1.84 -7.78
N LEU A 37 10.63 0.92 -8.67
CA LEU A 37 11.81 1.07 -9.52
C LEU A 37 11.62 2.20 -10.53
N TYR A 38 10.42 2.35 -11.07
CA TYR A 38 10.09 3.40 -12.03
C TYR A 38 10.13 4.79 -11.37
N ASN A 39 9.56 4.94 -10.17
CA ASN A 39 9.66 6.20 -9.42
C ASN A 39 11.12 6.53 -9.07
N LYS A 40 11.91 5.55 -8.64
CA LYS A 40 13.36 5.76 -8.41
C LYS A 40 14.06 6.21 -9.69
N TRP A 41 13.77 5.58 -10.83
CA TRP A 41 14.36 5.95 -12.11
C TRP A 41 14.00 7.38 -12.52
N ILE A 42 12.71 7.77 -12.42
CA ILE A 42 12.25 9.12 -12.74
C ILE A 42 12.94 10.17 -11.86
N LEU A 43 12.95 9.94 -10.55
CA LEU A 43 13.42 10.92 -9.57
C LEU A 43 14.94 11.05 -9.52
N ALA A 44 15.67 9.93 -9.65
CA ALA A 44 17.12 9.91 -9.45
C ALA A 44 17.96 9.85 -10.74
N TYR A 45 17.39 9.41 -11.87
CA TYR A 45 18.19 9.15 -13.10
C TYR A 45 17.64 9.86 -14.35
N TYR A 46 16.33 9.94 -14.51
CA TYR A 46 15.69 10.59 -15.67
C TYR A 46 15.84 12.12 -15.68
N GLY A 47 16.14 12.71 -14.51
CA GLY A 47 16.32 14.16 -14.36
C GLY A 47 15.04 14.92 -14.02
N PHE A 48 14.07 14.27 -13.37
CA PHE A 48 12.87 14.90 -12.82
C PHE A 48 12.85 14.79 -11.28
N PRO A 49 13.64 15.60 -10.55
CA PRO A 49 13.85 15.48 -9.10
C PRO A 49 12.70 16.04 -8.24
N TYR A 50 11.45 15.86 -8.66
CA TYR A 50 10.26 16.50 -8.07
C TYR A 50 9.26 15.46 -7.55
N PRO A 51 9.51 14.88 -6.35
CA PRO A 51 8.69 13.80 -5.79
C PRO A 51 7.23 14.19 -5.51
N ILE A 52 6.95 15.43 -5.10
CA ILE A 52 5.58 15.89 -4.87
C ILE A 52 4.84 15.96 -6.20
N SER A 53 5.45 16.57 -7.21
CA SER A 53 4.88 16.72 -8.55
C SER A 53 4.58 15.37 -9.20
N LEU A 54 5.49 14.40 -9.07
CA LEU A 54 5.29 13.04 -9.56
C LEU A 54 4.07 12.36 -8.90
N THR A 55 3.98 12.45 -7.57
CA THR A 55 2.89 11.82 -6.81
C THR A 55 1.55 12.54 -6.96
N MET A 56 1.55 13.86 -7.17
CA MET A 56 0.37 14.61 -7.57
C MET A 56 -0.18 14.13 -8.91
N TRP A 57 0.69 13.83 -9.88
CA TRP A 57 0.30 13.22 -11.16
C TRP A 57 -0.40 11.88 -10.96
N HIS A 58 0.09 11.03 -10.06
CA HIS A 58 -0.55 9.75 -9.73
C HIS A 58 -1.94 9.95 -9.12
N MET A 59 -2.07 10.89 -8.18
CA MET A 59 -3.34 11.16 -7.50
C MET A 59 -4.37 11.81 -8.43
N ALA A 60 -3.95 12.73 -9.29
CA ALA A 60 -4.81 13.35 -10.30
C ALA A 60 -5.33 12.30 -11.29
N PHE A 61 -4.43 11.48 -11.86
CA PHE A 61 -4.80 10.40 -12.76
C PHE A 61 -5.76 9.41 -12.09
N SER A 62 -5.45 9.00 -10.86
CA SER A 62 -6.29 8.06 -10.10
C SER A 62 -7.66 8.65 -9.77
N ALA A 63 -7.74 9.94 -9.44
CA ALA A 63 -8.99 10.63 -9.16
C ALA A 63 -9.87 10.73 -10.41
N ILE A 64 -9.30 11.12 -11.55
CA ILE A 64 -10.01 11.22 -12.84
C ILE A 64 -10.53 9.83 -13.24
N LEU A 65 -9.67 8.82 -13.22
CA LEU A 65 -10.05 7.47 -13.64
C LEU A 65 -11.10 6.86 -12.70
N ALA A 66 -10.93 7.01 -11.38
CA ALA A 66 -11.94 6.57 -10.41
C ALA A 66 -13.28 7.30 -10.62
N PHE A 67 -13.25 8.60 -10.93
CA PHE A 67 -14.45 9.37 -11.25
C PHE A 67 -15.15 8.84 -12.51
N LEU A 68 -14.40 8.58 -13.57
CA LEU A 68 -14.94 7.99 -14.80
C LEU A 68 -15.52 6.60 -14.54
N CYS A 69 -14.85 5.74 -13.78
CA CYS A 69 -15.36 4.41 -13.43
C CYS A 69 -16.69 4.46 -12.68
N VAL A 70 -16.85 5.41 -11.74
CA VAL A 70 -18.11 5.59 -11.01
C VAL A 70 -19.20 6.17 -11.91
N ARG A 71 -18.89 7.19 -12.74
CA ARG A 71 -19.88 7.85 -13.61
C ARG A 71 -20.35 6.98 -14.76
N LEU A 72 -19.48 6.14 -15.32
CA LEU A 72 -19.82 5.18 -16.36
C LEU A 72 -20.54 3.93 -15.82
N GLY A 73 -20.77 3.85 -14.51
CA GLY A 73 -21.53 2.76 -13.88
C GLY A 73 -20.75 1.45 -13.72
N PHE A 74 -19.42 1.45 -13.87
CA PHE A 74 -18.61 0.25 -13.62
C PHE A 74 -18.57 -0.13 -12.14
N VAL A 75 -18.84 0.81 -11.23
CA VAL A 75 -18.82 0.61 -9.78
C VAL A 75 -20.01 1.34 -9.15
N PRO A 76 -20.72 0.74 -8.18
CA PRO A 76 -21.81 1.40 -7.49
C PRO A 76 -21.33 2.67 -6.78
N ALA A 77 -22.07 3.76 -6.98
CA ALA A 77 -21.86 5.00 -6.24
C ALA A 77 -22.27 4.79 -4.78
N VAL A 78 -21.30 4.71 -3.88
CA VAL A 78 -21.56 4.67 -2.44
C VAL A 78 -21.77 6.10 -1.98
N ASN A 79 -22.98 6.48 -1.59
CA ASN A 79 -23.25 7.82 -1.07
C ASN A 79 -22.67 7.94 0.35
N MET A 80 -21.67 8.80 0.51
CA MET A 80 -21.07 9.11 1.81
C MET A 80 -21.61 10.46 2.30
N THR A 81 -21.99 10.56 3.57
CA THR A 81 -22.36 11.85 4.16
C THR A 81 -21.13 12.76 4.29
N THR A 82 -21.32 14.07 4.13
CA THR A 82 -20.22 15.05 4.22
C THR A 82 -19.50 15.00 5.56
N ASP A 83 -20.21 14.77 6.66
CA ASP A 83 -19.61 14.61 8.00
C ASP A 83 -18.66 13.39 8.05
N THR A 84 -19.10 12.26 7.50
CA THR A 84 -18.29 11.03 7.40
C THR A 84 -17.05 11.28 6.53
N TYR A 85 -17.20 11.99 5.41
CA TYR A 85 -16.09 12.34 4.53
C TYR A 85 -15.05 13.21 5.25
N LEU A 86 -15.48 14.30 5.90
CA LEU A 86 -14.57 15.22 6.57
C LEU A 86 -13.91 14.60 7.81
N ARG A 87 -14.62 13.80 8.60
CA ARG A 87 -14.07 13.24 9.84
C ARG A 87 -13.25 11.97 9.66
N ALA A 88 -13.52 11.19 8.61
CA ALA A 88 -12.81 9.93 8.39
C ALA A 88 -11.91 9.94 7.15
N ILE A 89 -12.38 10.42 6.00
CA ILE A 89 -11.61 10.32 4.75
C ILE A 89 -10.53 11.39 4.67
N VAL A 90 -10.83 12.63 5.04
CA VAL A 90 -9.87 13.74 4.95
C VAL A 90 -8.58 13.47 5.76
N PRO A 91 -8.63 13.02 7.02
CA PRO A 91 -7.41 12.64 7.76
C PRO A 91 -6.63 11.49 7.11
N ILE A 92 -7.33 10.49 6.56
CA ILE A 92 -6.70 9.37 5.84
C ILE A 92 -6.00 9.89 4.57
N GLY A 93 -6.64 10.81 3.84
CA GLY A 93 -6.07 11.47 2.66
C GLY A 93 -4.83 12.31 2.99
N ALA A 94 -4.84 13.05 4.11
CA ALA A 94 -3.68 13.80 4.57
C ALA A 94 -2.48 12.89 4.89
N LEU A 95 -2.71 11.79 5.61
CA LEU A 95 -1.66 10.81 5.91
C LEU A 95 -1.17 10.08 4.65
N PHE A 96 -2.05 9.84 3.68
CA PHE A 96 -1.67 9.26 2.40
C PHE A 96 -0.81 10.22 1.58
N ALA A 97 -1.18 11.49 1.51
CA ALA A 97 -0.37 12.55 0.90
C ALA A 97 1.02 12.62 1.54
N GLY A 98 1.11 12.64 2.88
CA GLY A 98 2.39 12.62 3.59
C GLY A 98 3.24 11.39 3.28
N THR A 99 2.61 10.21 3.21
CA THR A 99 3.30 8.96 2.84
C THR A 99 3.85 9.01 1.42
N LEU A 100 3.03 9.49 0.47
CA LEU A 100 3.44 9.60 -0.93
C LEU A 100 4.59 10.59 -1.09
N TRP A 101 4.48 11.78 -0.51
CA TRP A 101 5.53 12.78 -0.58
C TRP A 101 6.82 12.30 0.04
N LEU A 102 6.81 11.96 1.34
CA LEU A 102 8.02 11.65 2.10
C LEU A 102 8.68 10.35 1.62
N GLY A 103 7.87 9.35 1.28
CA GLY A 103 8.35 8.07 0.77
C GLY A 103 8.99 8.18 -0.61
N ASN A 104 8.46 9.04 -1.50
CA ASN A 104 9.08 9.26 -2.80
C ASN A 104 10.29 10.21 -2.72
N ALA A 105 10.26 11.20 -1.83
CA ALA A 105 11.42 12.06 -1.58
C ALA A 105 12.64 11.27 -1.07
N ALA A 106 12.44 10.17 -0.32
CA ALA A 106 13.53 9.30 0.09
C ALA A 106 14.32 8.70 -1.09
N TYR A 107 13.70 8.47 -2.25
CA TYR A 107 14.39 7.96 -3.45
C TYR A 107 15.47 8.91 -3.98
N MET A 108 15.42 10.19 -3.63
CA MET A 108 16.45 11.17 -3.99
C MET A 108 17.76 10.93 -3.24
N TYR A 109 17.69 10.34 -2.04
CA TYR A 109 18.82 10.24 -1.12
C TYR A 109 19.29 8.81 -0.90
N LEU A 110 18.37 7.84 -0.97
CA LEU A 110 18.63 6.46 -0.58
C LEU A 110 18.51 5.49 -1.75
N SER A 111 19.21 4.37 -1.68
CA SER A 111 19.03 3.25 -2.60
C SER A 111 17.68 2.57 -2.36
N VAL A 112 17.12 1.91 -3.38
CA VAL A 112 15.84 1.20 -3.24
C VAL A 112 15.98 0.03 -2.26
N SER A 113 17.12 -0.67 -2.27
CA SER A 113 17.44 -1.72 -1.30
C SER A 113 17.43 -1.18 0.14
N PHE A 114 18.03 -0.02 0.38
CA PHE A 114 18.08 0.58 1.71
C PHE A 114 16.71 1.10 2.18
N ILE A 115 15.93 1.71 1.28
CA ILE A 115 14.53 2.09 1.54
C ILE A 115 13.70 0.86 1.91
N GLN A 116 13.86 -0.23 1.16
CA GLN A 116 13.09 -1.45 1.38
C GLN A 116 13.45 -2.10 2.71
N MET A 117 14.71 -2.00 3.15
CA MET A 117 15.11 -2.37 4.50
C MET A 117 14.46 -1.47 5.55
N LEU A 118 14.47 -0.13 5.40
CA LEU A 118 13.83 0.77 6.37
C LEU A 118 12.33 0.45 6.51
N LYS A 119 11.67 0.03 5.41
CA LYS A 119 10.27 -0.44 5.42
C LYS A 119 10.06 -1.76 6.16
N ALA A 120 11.12 -2.53 6.47
CA ALA A 120 11.01 -3.68 7.37
C ALA A 120 10.58 -3.27 8.80
N LEU A 121 10.67 -1.98 9.16
CA LEU A 121 10.12 -1.42 10.40
C LEU A 121 8.59 -1.22 10.33
N MET A 122 7.94 -1.43 9.20
CA MET A 122 6.49 -1.21 9.06
C MET A 122 5.64 -2.05 10.03
N PRO A 123 5.91 -3.35 10.27
CA PRO A 123 5.20 -4.12 11.29
C PRO A 123 5.37 -3.54 12.70
N VAL A 124 6.55 -3.00 13.01
CA VAL A 124 6.83 -2.30 14.29
C VAL A 124 5.96 -1.06 14.41
N ALA A 125 5.93 -0.24 13.36
CA ALA A 125 5.16 0.99 13.32
C ALA A 125 3.65 0.73 13.41
N VAL A 126 3.12 -0.21 12.62
CA VAL A 126 1.70 -0.60 12.63
C VAL A 126 1.26 -1.21 13.96
N PHE A 127 2.10 -2.03 14.59
CA PHE A 127 1.81 -2.57 15.91
C PHE A 127 1.76 -1.46 16.97
N THR A 128 2.72 -0.53 16.92
CA THR A 128 2.80 0.60 17.85
C THR A 128 1.60 1.53 17.69
N THR A 129 1.26 1.95 16.46
CA THR A 129 0.06 2.77 16.20
C THR A 129 -1.20 2.00 16.58
N GLY A 130 -1.27 0.71 16.28
CA GLY A 130 -2.38 -0.17 16.68
C GLY A 130 -2.61 -0.21 18.19
N CYS A 131 -1.53 -0.22 18.99
CA CYS A 131 -1.62 -0.13 20.45
C CYS A 131 -2.09 1.25 20.91
N VAL A 132 -1.56 2.33 20.32
CA VAL A 132 -1.94 3.72 20.63
C VAL A 132 -3.43 3.97 20.38
N PHE A 133 -3.98 3.43 19.29
CA PHE A 133 -5.40 3.53 18.96
C PHE A 133 -6.29 2.46 19.64
N GLY A 134 -5.71 1.60 20.49
CA GLY A 134 -6.43 0.57 21.24
C GLY A 134 -7.02 -0.55 20.37
N ILE A 135 -6.43 -0.83 19.21
CA ILE A 135 -6.80 -1.94 18.32
C ILE A 135 -6.04 -3.21 18.66
N GLU A 136 -4.75 -3.07 18.99
CA GLU A 136 -3.86 -4.18 19.34
C GLU A 136 -3.56 -4.17 20.84
N THR A 137 -3.29 -5.35 21.40
CA THR A 137 -2.95 -5.51 22.82
C THR A 137 -1.45 -5.65 23.00
N PHE A 138 -0.92 -5.10 24.09
CA PHE A 138 0.50 -5.21 24.42
C PHE A 138 0.85 -6.67 24.76
N SER A 139 1.71 -7.27 23.94
CA SER A 139 2.30 -8.59 24.19
C SER A 139 3.81 -8.45 24.28
N ALA A 140 4.39 -8.85 25.41
CA ALA A 140 5.84 -8.77 25.64
C ALA A 140 6.64 -9.55 24.57
N GLY A 141 6.11 -10.70 24.12
CA GLY A 141 6.74 -11.47 23.04
C GLY A 141 6.73 -10.74 21.69
N THR A 142 5.66 -10.00 21.41
CA THR A 142 5.59 -9.15 20.20
C THR A 142 6.56 -7.98 20.31
N LEU A 143 6.65 -7.33 21.48
CA LEU A 143 7.58 -6.23 21.73
C LEU A 143 9.05 -6.66 21.57
N PHE A 144 9.42 -7.82 22.13
CA PHE A 144 10.75 -8.39 21.96
C PHE A 144 11.11 -8.56 20.47
N ASN A 145 10.17 -9.05 19.67
CA ASN A 145 10.39 -9.19 18.24
C ASN A 145 10.60 -7.84 17.54
N MET A 146 9.83 -6.81 17.91
CA MET A 146 10.02 -5.47 17.36
C MET A 146 11.41 -4.91 17.66
N VAL A 147 11.96 -5.21 18.83
CA VAL A 147 13.34 -4.83 19.19
C VAL A 147 14.34 -5.56 18.28
N VAL A 148 14.18 -6.87 18.05
CA VAL A 148 15.05 -7.65 17.15
C VAL A 148 15.05 -7.08 15.73
N VAL A 149 13.87 -6.76 15.18
CA VAL A 149 13.75 -6.15 13.84
C VAL A 149 14.48 -4.80 13.82
N THR A 150 14.29 -3.98 14.85
CA THR A 150 14.91 -2.65 14.94
C THR A 150 16.44 -2.74 15.01
N ILE A 151 16.99 -3.70 15.77
CA ILE A 151 18.43 -3.96 15.84
C ILE A 151 18.98 -4.39 14.47
N GLY A 152 18.29 -5.29 13.77
CA GLY A 152 18.70 -5.71 12.43
C GLY A 152 18.77 -4.54 11.44
N VAL A 153 17.75 -3.66 11.46
CA VAL A 153 17.72 -2.45 10.63
C VAL A 153 18.83 -1.47 11.02
N ALA A 154 19.15 -1.32 12.30
CA ALA A 154 20.25 -0.47 12.77
C ALA A 154 21.62 -0.98 12.30
N ILE A 155 21.89 -2.29 12.43
CA ILE A 155 23.13 -2.92 11.94
C ILE A 155 23.25 -2.74 10.43
N ALA A 156 22.17 -2.97 9.69
CA ALA A 156 22.20 -2.82 8.25
C ALA A 156 22.40 -1.36 7.82
N SER A 157 21.82 -0.41 8.54
CA SER A 157 22.04 1.04 8.33
C SER A 157 23.48 1.46 8.56
N TYR A 158 24.15 0.86 9.54
CA TYR A 158 25.58 1.09 9.77
C TYR A 158 26.45 0.62 8.59
N GLY A 159 26.02 -0.42 7.88
CA GLY A 159 26.72 -0.95 6.71
C GLY A 159 26.40 -0.27 5.37
N GLU A 160 25.52 0.74 5.35
CA GLU A 160 25.14 1.44 4.11
C GLU A 160 26.22 2.44 3.69
N ILE A 161 26.68 2.33 2.43
CA ILE A 161 27.76 3.16 1.91
C ILE A 161 27.26 4.56 1.57
N ASN A 162 26.02 4.67 1.07
CA ASN A 162 25.39 5.95 0.73
C ASN A 162 24.44 6.40 1.84
N PHE A 163 24.92 6.35 3.09
CA PHE A 163 24.08 6.68 4.23
C PHE A 163 23.85 8.19 4.31
N VAL A 164 22.65 8.63 3.93
CA VAL A 164 22.23 10.02 4.03
C VAL A 164 21.12 10.16 5.07
N VAL A 165 21.43 10.81 6.19
CA VAL A 165 20.51 10.96 7.34
C VAL A 165 19.18 11.60 6.96
N ILE A 166 19.18 12.63 6.10
CA ILE A 166 17.92 13.26 5.67
C ILE A 166 16.99 12.27 4.97
N GLY A 167 17.54 11.39 4.12
CA GLY A 167 16.78 10.33 3.46
C GLY A 167 16.20 9.33 4.45
N VAL A 168 16.97 8.96 5.48
CA VAL A 168 16.50 8.07 6.56
C VAL A 168 15.36 8.71 7.33
N ILE A 169 15.49 9.98 7.73
CA ILE A 169 14.44 10.71 8.45
C ILE A 169 13.16 10.78 7.60
N LEU A 170 13.28 11.18 6.32
CA LEU A 170 12.13 11.23 5.40
C LEU A 170 11.44 9.85 5.30
N GLN A 171 12.22 8.78 5.16
CA GLN A 171 11.68 7.43 5.05
C GLN A 171 11.04 6.93 6.36
N LEU A 172 11.60 7.25 7.52
CA LEU A 172 11.02 6.87 8.82
C LEU A 172 9.72 7.63 9.10
N ILE A 173 9.66 8.93 8.78
CA ILE A 173 8.41 9.70 8.89
C ILE A 173 7.37 9.14 7.91
N SER A 174 7.76 8.79 6.68
CA SER A 174 6.88 8.13 5.72
C SER A 174 6.30 6.81 6.27
N VAL A 175 7.11 5.99 6.98
CA VAL A 175 6.63 4.74 7.60
C VAL A 175 5.68 5.04 8.76
N ALA A 176 5.92 6.08 9.55
CA ALA A 176 5.03 6.50 10.62
C ALA A 176 3.67 7.03 10.09
N THR A 177 3.68 7.85 9.04
CA THR A 177 2.43 8.31 8.40
C THR A 177 1.69 7.17 7.73
N GLU A 178 2.41 6.24 7.10
CA GLU A 178 1.81 5.09 6.42
C GLU A 178 1.15 4.13 7.41
N SER A 179 1.84 3.79 8.49
CA SER A 179 1.29 2.93 9.55
C SER A 179 0.04 3.54 10.19
N THR A 180 0.08 4.84 10.51
CA THR A 180 -1.08 5.57 11.03
C THR A 180 -2.26 5.53 10.05
N ARG A 181 -2.00 5.77 8.75
CA ARG A 181 -3.03 5.67 7.70
C ARG A 181 -3.65 4.27 7.66
N LEU A 182 -2.82 3.23 7.66
CA LEU A 182 -3.28 1.83 7.63
C LEU A 182 -4.14 1.50 8.85
N THR A 183 -3.73 1.94 10.04
CA THR A 183 -4.50 1.77 11.27
C THR A 183 -5.86 2.49 11.20
N LEU A 184 -5.91 3.73 10.71
CA LEU A 184 -7.18 4.47 10.56
C LEU A 184 -8.11 3.83 9.51
N VAL A 185 -7.57 3.36 8.38
CA VAL A 185 -8.35 2.61 7.38
C VAL A 185 -8.91 1.33 8.00
N GLN A 186 -8.12 0.61 8.80
CA GLN A 186 -8.59 -0.58 9.51
C GLN A 186 -9.75 -0.25 10.47
N ILE A 187 -9.65 0.83 11.25
CA ILE A 187 -10.76 1.29 12.13
C ILE A 187 -12.00 1.59 11.29
N LEU A 188 -11.86 2.30 10.16
CA LEU A 188 -12.97 2.68 9.30
C LEU A 188 -13.71 1.46 8.76
N LEU A 189 -12.98 0.48 8.24
CA LEU A 189 -13.55 -0.75 7.67
C LEU A 189 -14.19 -1.63 8.75
N GLN A 190 -13.53 -1.81 9.90
CA GLN A 190 -14.01 -2.71 10.96
C GLN A 190 -15.15 -2.11 11.79
N ARG A 191 -15.10 -0.82 12.14
CA ARG A 191 -16.10 -0.21 13.04
C ARG A 191 -17.33 0.33 12.32
N ARG A 192 -17.20 0.79 11.07
CA ARG A 192 -18.34 1.37 10.33
C ARG A 192 -18.98 0.38 9.35
N GLY A 193 -18.45 -0.83 9.22
CA GLY A 193 -19.00 -1.87 8.34
C GLY A 193 -19.02 -1.48 6.86
N LEU A 194 -18.24 -0.48 6.45
CA LEU A 194 -18.20 -0.01 5.07
C LEU A 194 -17.33 -0.98 4.25
N SER A 195 -17.96 -1.87 3.49
CA SER A 195 -17.26 -2.65 2.46
C SER A 195 -17.03 -1.77 1.22
N LEU A 196 -16.01 -0.92 1.27
CA LEU A 196 -15.68 -0.05 0.14
C LEU A 196 -14.92 -0.82 -0.92
N ASN A 197 -15.43 -0.80 -2.16
CA ASN A 197 -14.67 -1.17 -3.34
C ASN A 197 -13.42 -0.26 -3.46
N PRO A 198 -12.33 -0.70 -4.11
CA PRO A 198 -11.09 0.06 -4.15
C PRO A 198 -11.23 1.30 -5.00
N ILE A 199 -11.98 1.19 -6.09
CA ILE A 199 -12.31 2.32 -6.95
C ILE A 199 -13.08 3.36 -6.14
N THR A 200 -14.05 2.94 -5.31
CA THR A 200 -14.78 3.84 -4.40
C THR A 200 -13.84 4.44 -3.34
N THR A 201 -12.90 3.65 -2.80
CA THR A 201 -11.91 4.12 -1.83
C THR A 201 -10.99 5.18 -2.45
N MET A 202 -10.48 4.92 -3.66
CA MET A 202 -9.66 5.86 -4.42
C MET A 202 -10.45 7.10 -4.85
N TYR A 203 -11.72 6.94 -5.24
CA TYR A 203 -12.62 8.05 -5.58
C TYR A 203 -12.71 9.07 -4.44
N TYR A 204 -12.72 8.61 -3.19
CA TYR A 204 -12.80 9.47 -2.02
C TYR A 204 -11.42 9.97 -1.52
N ILE A 205 -10.40 9.10 -1.52
CA ILE A 205 -9.08 9.41 -0.95
C ILE A 205 -8.19 10.19 -1.93
N ALA A 206 -8.21 9.88 -3.24
CA ALA A 206 -7.28 10.48 -4.20
C ALA A 206 -7.47 11.99 -4.36
N PRO A 207 -8.69 12.56 -4.48
CA PRO A 207 -8.89 14.00 -4.53
C PRO A 207 -8.44 14.71 -3.24
N ALA A 208 -8.73 14.13 -2.07
CA ALA A 208 -8.28 14.67 -0.79
C ALA A 208 -6.75 14.68 -0.70
N SER A 209 -6.11 13.59 -1.12
CA SER A 209 -4.64 13.47 -1.11
C SER A 209 -3.99 14.45 -2.08
N PHE A 210 -4.57 14.64 -3.26
CA PHE A 210 -4.13 15.67 -4.21
C PHE A 210 -4.20 17.08 -3.60
N ALA A 211 -5.31 17.41 -2.94
CA ALA A 211 -5.47 18.70 -2.27
C ALA A 211 -4.40 18.90 -1.18
N PHE A 212 -4.12 17.89 -0.35
CA PHE A 212 -3.07 17.99 0.66
C PHE A 212 -1.66 18.05 0.08
N LEU A 213 -1.39 17.37 -1.04
CA LEU A 213 -0.09 17.47 -1.74
C LEU A 213 0.11 18.85 -2.38
N SER A 214 -0.97 19.52 -2.82
CA SER A 214 -0.88 20.83 -3.46
C SER A 214 -0.28 21.92 -2.54
N ILE A 215 -0.43 21.78 -1.22
CA ILE A 215 0.09 22.73 -0.23
C ILE A 215 1.63 22.72 -0.20
N PRO A 216 2.33 21.62 0.17
CA PRO A 216 3.79 21.58 0.16
C PRO A 216 4.36 21.74 -1.26
N TRP A 217 3.63 21.30 -2.28
CA TRP A 217 4.01 21.52 -3.67
C TRP A 217 4.17 23.01 -3.99
N PHE A 218 3.19 23.83 -3.63
CA PHE A 218 3.23 25.28 -3.88
C PHE A 218 4.44 25.96 -3.24
N PHE A 219 4.81 25.57 -2.02
CA PHE A 219 5.91 26.19 -1.29
C PHE A 219 7.30 25.68 -1.68
N ILE A 220 7.42 24.41 -2.10
CA ILE A 220 8.72 23.74 -2.28
C ILE A 220 9.05 23.59 -3.77
N GLU A 221 8.19 22.91 -4.52
CA GLU A 221 8.49 22.49 -5.88
C GLU A 221 7.96 23.46 -6.93
N ALA A 222 6.83 24.14 -6.71
CA ALA A 222 6.19 24.97 -7.74
C ALA A 222 7.10 26.07 -8.28
N ARG A 223 7.85 26.75 -7.41
CA ARG A 223 8.83 27.78 -7.83
C ARG A 223 9.98 27.17 -8.65
N GLN A 224 10.48 26.01 -8.23
CA GLN A 224 11.58 25.32 -8.90
C GLN A 224 11.14 24.79 -10.26
N LEU A 225 9.95 24.18 -10.31
CA LEU A 225 9.34 23.63 -11.52
C LEU A 225 9.05 24.71 -12.56
N TRP A 226 8.59 25.90 -12.13
CA TRP A 226 8.34 27.03 -13.03
C TRP A 226 9.64 27.60 -13.62
N SER A 227 10.75 27.46 -12.88
CA SER A 227 12.07 27.95 -13.31
C SER A 227 12.82 26.93 -14.16
N ASP A 228 12.36 25.68 -14.21
CA ASP A 228 12.99 24.57 -14.93
C ASP A 228 12.33 24.38 -16.32
N PRO A 229 13.05 24.66 -17.43
CA PRO A 229 12.53 24.54 -18.79
C PRO A 229 12.02 23.13 -19.15
N LYS A 230 12.54 22.08 -18.50
CA LYS A 230 12.09 20.69 -18.72
C LYS A 230 10.78 20.37 -18.01
N ALA A 231 10.49 21.08 -16.92
CA ALA A 231 9.38 20.77 -16.02
C ALA A 231 8.19 21.73 -16.17
N SER A 232 8.39 22.92 -16.73
CA SER A 232 7.32 23.88 -17.06
C SER A 232 6.24 23.35 -18.01
N THR A 233 6.54 22.30 -18.78
CA THR A 233 5.60 21.67 -19.71
C THR A 233 4.66 20.66 -19.02
N LEU A 234 5.06 20.08 -17.87
CA LEU A 234 4.22 19.17 -17.06
C LEU A 234 3.09 19.89 -16.32
N LEU A 235 3.31 21.18 -16.02
CA LEU A 235 2.33 22.06 -15.36
C LEU A 235 1.45 22.83 -16.33
N GLY A 236 1.46 22.50 -17.62
CA GLY A 236 0.77 23.23 -18.69
C GLY A 236 -0.65 23.65 -18.32
N SER A 237 -0.75 24.82 -17.70
CA SER A 237 -1.97 25.59 -17.54
C SER A 237 -2.45 25.92 -18.95
N PRO A 238 -3.77 25.98 -19.21
CA PRO A 238 -4.30 26.52 -20.46
C PRO A 238 -3.68 27.89 -20.82
N VAL A 239 -3.25 28.64 -19.79
CA VAL A 239 -2.60 29.95 -19.89
C VAL A 239 -1.17 29.85 -20.44
N SER A 240 -0.42 28.79 -20.11
CA SER A 240 0.96 28.59 -20.60
C SER A 240 1.01 28.19 -22.07
N CYS A 241 -0.01 27.47 -22.56
CA CYS A 241 -0.17 27.13 -23.97
C CYS A 241 -0.45 28.37 -24.83
N LEU A 242 -1.29 29.29 -24.34
CA LEU A 242 -1.56 30.57 -25.00
C LEU A 242 -0.34 31.51 -25.00
N TYR A 243 0.43 31.55 -23.92
CA TYR A 243 1.66 32.35 -23.85
C TYR A 243 2.79 31.77 -24.71
N GLY A 244 2.88 30.45 -24.82
CA GLY A 244 3.83 29.76 -25.72
C GLY A 244 3.51 29.96 -27.21
N CYS A 245 2.22 30.04 -27.59
CA CYS A 245 1.82 30.35 -28.97
C CYS A 245 2.17 31.79 -29.41
N LEU A 246 2.30 32.74 -28.48
CA LEU A 246 2.66 34.13 -28.79
C LEU A 246 4.17 34.37 -28.95
N ILE A 247 5.02 33.43 -28.50
CA ILE A 247 6.48 33.54 -28.56
C ILE A 247 7.03 32.32 -29.30
N ALA A 248 6.59 32.12 -30.54
CA ALA A 248 6.96 30.98 -31.39
C ALA A 248 8.47 30.91 -31.74
N GLU A 249 9.25 31.94 -31.39
CA GLU A 249 10.65 32.09 -31.82
C GLU A 249 11.68 31.70 -30.74
N TYR A 250 11.29 31.58 -29.47
CA TYR A 250 12.22 31.18 -28.39
C TYR A 250 12.25 29.66 -28.13
N TRP A 251 11.21 28.93 -28.56
CA TRP A 251 11.03 27.50 -28.27
C TRP A 251 11.70 26.54 -29.28
N ARG A 252 12.32 27.05 -30.35
CA ARG A 252 12.84 26.21 -31.45
C ARG A 252 14.22 25.60 -31.19
N SER A 253 14.87 25.92 -30.07
CA SER A 253 16.28 25.60 -29.80
C SER A 253 16.52 24.66 -28.60
N SER A 254 15.49 24.13 -27.95
CA SER A 254 15.66 23.12 -26.90
C SER A 254 14.82 21.91 -27.22
N GLU A 255 15.47 20.79 -27.50
CA GLU A 255 14.87 19.45 -27.55
C GLU A 255 14.34 19.04 -26.15
N VAL A 256 13.30 19.74 -25.68
CA VAL A 256 12.56 19.35 -24.47
C VAL A 256 11.46 18.41 -24.92
N HIS A 257 11.81 17.14 -25.11
CA HIS A 257 10.84 16.06 -25.25
C HIS A 257 10.09 15.94 -23.92
N LEU A 258 8.89 16.49 -23.86
CA LEU A 258 7.95 16.18 -22.79
C LEU A 258 7.47 14.73 -23.00
N ASP A 259 8.08 13.77 -22.30
CA ASP A 259 7.67 12.37 -22.38
C ASP A 259 6.39 12.12 -21.57
N ILE A 260 5.28 12.76 -21.98
CA ILE A 260 3.93 12.47 -21.48
C ILE A 260 3.67 10.95 -21.36
N PRO A 261 4.12 10.10 -22.32
CA PRO A 261 3.96 8.65 -22.19
C PRO A 261 4.63 8.04 -20.95
N ILE A 262 5.76 8.58 -20.48
CA ILE A 262 6.46 8.10 -19.28
C ILE A 262 5.63 8.40 -18.03
N PHE A 263 5.17 9.63 -17.87
CA PHE A 263 4.37 10.02 -16.70
C PHE A 263 3.00 9.35 -16.69
N VAL A 264 2.35 9.23 -17.86
CA VAL A 264 1.07 8.53 -17.99
C VAL A 264 1.24 7.03 -17.70
N SER A 265 2.24 6.36 -18.27
CA SER A 265 2.47 4.94 -18.01
C SER A 265 2.86 4.66 -16.56
N ASN A 266 3.64 5.55 -15.93
CA ASN A 266 3.94 5.50 -14.50
C ASN A 266 2.70 5.70 -13.63
N ALA A 267 1.81 6.65 -13.97
CA ALA A 267 0.54 6.85 -13.29
C ALA A 267 -0.45 5.68 -13.49
N VAL A 268 -0.47 5.07 -14.67
CA VAL A 268 -1.23 3.84 -14.96
C VAL A 268 -0.72 2.69 -14.09
N ALA A 269 0.60 2.53 -13.95
CA ALA A 269 1.19 1.53 -13.07
C ALA A 269 0.81 1.78 -11.60
N ALA A 270 0.83 3.04 -11.15
CA ALA A 270 0.42 3.42 -9.80
C ALA A 270 -1.07 3.14 -9.53
N PHE A 271 -1.95 3.46 -10.48
CA PHE A 271 -3.37 3.10 -10.40
C PHE A 271 -3.58 1.58 -10.40
N GLY A 272 -2.89 0.87 -11.29
CA GLY A 272 -2.91 -0.59 -11.36
C GLY A 272 -2.46 -1.24 -10.06
N LEU A 273 -1.42 -0.70 -9.41
CA LEU A 273 -0.97 -1.14 -8.09
C LEU A 273 -2.09 -1.02 -7.07
N ASN A 274 -2.74 0.15 -6.98
CA ASN A 274 -3.84 0.36 -6.04
C ASN A 274 -5.03 -0.59 -6.29
N MET A 275 -5.33 -0.90 -7.55
CA MET A 275 -6.33 -1.90 -7.92
C MET A 275 -5.92 -3.32 -7.51
N SER A 276 -4.68 -3.71 -7.79
CA SER A 276 -4.17 -5.04 -7.48
C SER A 276 -4.13 -5.33 -5.98
N VAL A 277 -3.83 -4.31 -5.14
CA VAL A 277 -3.88 -4.42 -3.68
C VAL A 277 -5.26 -4.86 -3.20
N PHE A 278 -6.33 -4.29 -3.75
CA PHE A 278 -7.67 -4.68 -3.33
C PHE A 278 -8.11 -6.02 -3.87
N MET A 279 -7.80 -6.34 -5.12
CA MET A 279 -8.06 -7.67 -5.66
C MET A 279 -7.38 -8.73 -4.80
N LEU A 280 -6.16 -8.43 -4.34
CA LEU A 280 -5.42 -9.27 -3.41
C LEU A 280 -6.11 -9.36 -2.04
N ILE A 281 -6.46 -8.24 -1.40
CA ILE A 281 -7.15 -8.24 -0.09
C ILE A 281 -8.49 -8.98 -0.14
N GLY A 282 -9.26 -8.81 -1.22
CA GLY A 282 -10.59 -9.40 -1.36
C GLY A 282 -10.59 -10.90 -1.72
N LYS A 283 -9.48 -11.43 -2.26
CA LYS A 283 -9.38 -12.83 -2.70
C LYS A 283 -8.38 -13.66 -1.90
N THR A 284 -7.48 -13.03 -1.16
CA THR A 284 -6.46 -13.71 -0.37
C THR A 284 -6.58 -13.40 1.10
N SER A 285 -5.96 -14.24 1.93
CA SER A 285 -5.94 -14.03 3.36
C SER A 285 -4.93 -12.94 3.76
N ALA A 286 -5.15 -12.29 4.90
CA ALA A 286 -4.17 -11.38 5.50
C ALA A 286 -2.79 -12.03 5.67
N LEU A 287 -2.76 -13.35 5.91
CA LEU A 287 -1.51 -14.11 5.95
C LEU A 287 -0.78 -14.14 4.60
N THR A 288 -1.51 -14.47 3.53
CA THR A 288 -0.94 -14.56 2.17
C THR A 288 -0.31 -13.23 1.78
N MET A 289 -0.98 -12.11 2.09
CA MET A 289 -0.48 -10.77 1.81
C MET A 289 0.81 -10.45 2.59
N ASN A 290 0.89 -10.82 3.87
CA ASN A 290 2.09 -10.61 4.68
C ASN A 290 3.29 -11.40 4.14
N ILE A 291 3.11 -12.67 3.79
CA ILE A 291 4.18 -13.51 3.24
C ILE A 291 4.60 -12.99 1.85
N ALA A 292 3.65 -12.68 0.99
CA ALA A 292 3.93 -12.13 -0.34
C ALA A 292 4.67 -10.79 -0.26
N GLY A 293 4.31 -9.93 0.69
CA GLY A 293 5.00 -8.65 0.91
C GLY A 293 6.46 -8.84 1.29
N VAL A 294 6.74 -9.82 2.14
CA VAL A 294 8.11 -10.19 2.52
C VAL A 294 8.92 -10.68 1.31
N ILE A 295 8.34 -11.54 0.46
CA ILE A 295 8.99 -12.01 -0.78
C ILE A 295 9.26 -10.82 -1.73
N LYS A 296 8.27 -9.97 -1.93
CA LYS A 296 8.37 -8.76 -2.77
C LYS A 296 9.52 -7.86 -2.34
N ASP A 297 9.67 -7.64 -1.04
CA ASP A 297 10.71 -6.77 -0.49
C ASP A 297 12.12 -7.32 -0.81
N TRP A 298 12.34 -8.64 -0.72
CA TRP A 298 13.61 -9.27 -1.11
C TRP A 298 13.87 -9.23 -2.60
N LEU A 299 12.84 -9.48 -3.41
CA LEU A 299 12.95 -9.36 -4.86
C LEU A 299 13.35 -7.94 -5.26
N LEU A 300 12.81 -6.91 -4.59
CA LEU A 300 13.17 -5.52 -4.85
C LEU A 300 14.58 -5.16 -4.42
N ILE A 301 15.07 -5.71 -3.30
CA ILE A 301 16.47 -5.55 -2.91
C ILE A 301 17.38 -6.14 -4.01
N GLY A 302 17.10 -7.37 -4.46
CA GLY A 302 17.87 -8.02 -5.52
C GLY A 302 17.83 -7.26 -6.85
N LEU A 303 16.63 -6.86 -7.31
CA LEU A 303 16.46 -6.08 -8.53
C LEU A 303 17.13 -4.70 -8.44
N SER A 304 17.08 -4.04 -7.27
CA SER A 304 17.77 -2.77 -7.04
C SER A 304 19.29 -2.91 -7.21
N VAL A 305 19.88 -3.99 -6.69
CA VAL A 305 21.32 -4.27 -6.86
C VAL A 305 21.66 -4.53 -8.33
N LEU A 306 20.81 -5.27 -9.05
CA LEU A 306 21.05 -5.59 -10.46
C LEU A 306 20.92 -4.36 -11.38
N ILE A 307 19.84 -3.58 -11.22
CA ILE A 307 19.46 -2.46 -12.09
C ILE A 307 20.25 -1.20 -11.77
N PHE A 308 20.32 -0.82 -10.49
CA PHE A 308 20.93 0.45 -10.06
C PHE A 308 22.38 0.28 -9.57
N LYS A 309 22.93 -0.94 -9.63
CA LYS A 309 24.28 -1.27 -9.14
C LYS A 309 24.52 -0.81 -7.70
N ALA A 310 23.47 -0.88 -6.88
CA ALA A 310 23.54 -0.53 -5.46
C ALA A 310 24.58 -1.40 -4.75
N GLN A 311 25.51 -0.78 -4.03
CA GLN A 311 26.57 -1.48 -3.32
C GLN A 311 26.03 -2.00 -1.98
N VAL A 312 26.03 -3.32 -1.79
CA VAL A 312 25.60 -3.98 -0.54
C VAL A 312 26.83 -4.55 0.16
N THR A 313 27.13 -4.04 1.35
CA THR A 313 28.23 -4.56 2.18
C THR A 313 27.84 -5.85 2.89
N SER A 314 28.82 -6.61 3.36
CA SER A 314 28.58 -7.81 4.17
C SER A 314 27.86 -7.49 5.50
N VAL A 315 28.19 -6.35 6.12
CA VAL A 315 27.53 -5.85 7.33
C VAL A 315 26.07 -5.50 7.06
N ASN A 316 25.81 -4.82 5.94
CA ASN A 316 24.47 -4.49 5.48
C ASN A 316 23.61 -5.74 5.26
N LEU A 317 24.17 -6.75 4.58
CA LEU A 317 23.51 -8.04 4.37
C LEU A 317 23.24 -8.79 5.68
N GLY A 318 24.19 -8.76 6.63
CA GLY A 318 24.01 -9.36 7.96
C GLY A 318 22.82 -8.76 8.72
N GLY A 319 22.72 -7.43 8.74
CA GLY A 319 21.57 -6.75 9.35
C GLY A 319 20.26 -7.04 8.62
N TYR A 320 20.27 -7.16 7.29
CA TYR A 320 19.08 -7.55 6.50
C TYR A 320 18.56 -8.92 6.91
N LEU A 321 19.45 -9.91 7.10
CA LEU A 321 19.07 -11.26 7.51
C LEU A 321 18.45 -11.27 8.92
N ILE A 322 19.00 -10.49 9.86
CA ILE A 322 18.46 -10.37 11.22
C ILE A 322 17.07 -9.71 11.19
N ALA A 323 16.93 -8.57 10.51
CA ALA A 323 15.66 -7.85 10.42
C ALA A 323 14.58 -8.72 9.77
N PHE A 324 14.92 -9.39 8.67
CA PHE A 324 14.03 -10.32 7.99
C PHE A 324 13.62 -11.50 8.87
N GLY A 325 14.58 -12.12 9.57
CA GLY A 325 14.30 -13.21 10.50
C GLY A 325 13.28 -12.80 11.57
N GLY A 326 13.43 -11.58 12.13
CA GLY A 326 12.47 -11.00 13.07
C GLY A 326 11.08 -10.79 12.45
N VAL A 327 10.99 -10.21 11.25
CA VAL A 327 9.70 -10.02 10.55
C VAL A 327 9.02 -11.36 10.24
N CYS A 328 9.78 -12.37 9.79
CA CYS A 328 9.29 -13.72 9.56
C CYS A 328 8.78 -14.36 10.86
N TRP A 329 9.52 -14.22 11.96
CA TRP A 329 9.09 -14.66 13.28
C TRP A 329 7.82 -13.94 13.75
N TYR A 330 7.69 -12.65 13.46
CA TYR A 330 6.52 -11.85 13.84
C TYR A 330 5.28 -12.32 13.08
N ASN A 331 5.42 -12.46 11.76
CA ASN A 331 4.37 -12.96 10.90
C ASN A 331 3.97 -14.39 11.27
N TYR A 332 4.92 -15.24 11.65
CA TYR A 332 4.65 -16.59 12.15
C TYR A 332 3.83 -16.58 13.44
N ASN A 333 4.22 -15.77 14.44
CA ASN A 333 3.48 -15.67 15.70
C ASN A 333 2.08 -15.10 15.49
N LYS A 334 1.95 -14.07 14.64
CA LYS A 334 0.66 -13.47 14.29
C LYS A 334 -0.23 -14.47 13.54
N LEU A 335 0.36 -15.30 12.67
CA LEU A 335 -0.34 -16.40 12.02
C LEU A 335 -0.90 -17.40 13.03
N GLN A 336 -0.07 -17.87 13.97
CA GLN A 336 -0.53 -18.85 14.97
C GLN A 336 -1.67 -18.28 15.81
N ALA A 337 -1.58 -17.02 16.23
CA ALA A 337 -2.66 -16.34 16.94
C ALA A 337 -3.97 -16.27 16.12
N MET A 338 -3.88 -15.99 14.82
CA MET A 338 -5.06 -15.99 13.94
C MET A 338 -5.68 -17.39 13.79
N LYS A 339 -4.86 -18.45 13.65
CA LYS A 339 -5.35 -19.84 13.57
C LYS A 339 -6.10 -20.26 14.83
N VAL A 340 -5.57 -19.94 16.01
CA VAL A 340 -6.22 -20.23 17.28
C VAL A 340 -7.55 -19.50 17.39
N ARG A 341 -7.62 -18.22 16.99
CA ARG A 341 -8.88 -17.44 16.97
C ARG A 341 -9.91 -18.04 16.02
N GLN A 342 -9.50 -18.47 14.82
CA GLN A 342 -10.40 -19.12 13.86
C GLN A 342 -10.91 -20.47 14.37
N ALA A 343 -10.04 -21.28 14.99
CA ALA A 343 -10.44 -22.56 15.58
C ALA A 343 -11.44 -22.35 16.74
N ALA A 344 -11.22 -21.35 17.59
CA ALA A 344 -12.14 -21.00 18.67
C ALA A 344 -13.50 -20.54 18.15
N GLN A 345 -13.53 -19.71 17.09
CA GLN A 345 -14.78 -19.28 16.44
C GLN A 345 -15.54 -20.46 15.82
N ALA A 346 -14.83 -21.38 15.15
CA ALA A 346 -15.44 -22.57 14.58
C ALA A 346 -15.99 -23.53 15.66
N ALA A 347 -15.33 -23.63 16.81
CA ALA A 347 -15.82 -24.40 17.94
C ALA A 347 -17.08 -23.78 18.57
N ALA A 348 -17.08 -22.45 18.76
CA ALA A 348 -18.25 -21.72 19.27
C ALA A 348 -19.47 -21.87 18.34
N GLN A 349 -19.27 -21.71 17.03
CA GLN A 349 -20.35 -21.87 16.06
C GLN A 349 -20.92 -23.30 16.02
N LYS A 350 -20.10 -24.32 16.28
CA LYS A 350 -20.59 -25.71 16.42
C LYS A 350 -21.39 -25.91 17.71
N ALA A 351 -20.96 -25.32 18.82
CA ALA A 351 -21.70 -25.38 20.08
C ALA A 351 -23.08 -24.71 19.97
N ASP A 352 -23.18 -23.56 19.29
CA ASP A 352 -24.45 -22.87 19.05
C ASP A 352 -25.44 -23.72 18.22
N LEU A 353 -24.93 -24.47 17.23
CA LEU A 353 -25.73 -25.38 16.40
C LEU A 353 -26.17 -26.65 17.14
N GLU A 354 -25.40 -27.10 18.14
CA GLU A 354 -25.73 -28.25 18.97
C GLU A 354 -26.71 -27.91 20.11
N GLU A 355 -26.80 -26.65 20.56
CA GLU A 355 -27.79 -26.20 21.56
C GLU A 355 -29.21 -25.97 20.99
N GLU A 356 -29.36 -25.57 19.72
CA GLU A 356 -30.67 -25.34 19.09
C GLU A 356 -31.66 -26.53 19.06
N PRO A 357 -31.25 -27.80 18.81
CA PRO A 357 -32.19 -28.93 18.80
C PRO A 357 -32.79 -29.28 20.18
N SER A 358 -32.21 -28.80 21.28
CA SER A 358 -32.71 -29.09 22.64
C SER A 358 -33.95 -28.28 23.01
N LYS A 359 -34.10 -27.04 22.50
CA LYS A 359 -35.21 -26.13 22.86
C LYS A 359 -36.54 -26.42 22.16
N VAL A 360 -36.53 -27.24 21.10
CA VAL A 360 -37.75 -27.64 20.37
C VAL A 360 -38.45 -28.85 21.00
N THR A 361 -37.72 -29.69 21.75
CA THR A 361 -38.24 -30.96 22.30
C THR A 361 -38.97 -30.79 23.63
N GLU A 362 -38.84 -29.64 24.31
CA GLU A 362 -39.44 -29.40 25.63
C GLU A 362 -40.83 -28.72 25.59
N ARG A 363 -41.41 -28.50 24.40
CA ARG A 363 -42.78 -27.98 24.24
C ARG A 363 -43.77 -29.08 23.86
N THR A 364 -43.97 -30.04 24.75
CA THR A 364 -45.14 -30.94 24.67
C THR A 364 -46.06 -30.64 25.85
N PRO A 365 -47.16 -29.88 25.70
CA PRO A 365 -48.19 -29.86 26.70
C PRO A 365 -48.99 -31.16 26.57
N LEU A 366 -48.86 -32.00 27.59
CA LEU A 366 -49.84 -33.00 27.97
C LEU A 366 -51.23 -32.35 28.00
N ASN A 367 -52.14 -32.78 27.13
CA ASN A 367 -53.53 -32.87 27.56
C ASN A 367 -54.24 -33.98 26.78
N GLY A 368 -54.36 -35.13 27.42
CA GLY A 368 -55.38 -36.10 27.09
C GLY A 368 -56.61 -35.84 27.94
N LYS A 369 -57.79 -35.96 27.33
CA LYS A 369 -58.88 -36.84 27.80
C LYS A 369 -60.04 -36.83 26.77
N PRO A 370 -60.86 -37.89 26.78
CA PRO A 370 -61.48 -38.49 25.60
C PRO A 370 -62.66 -37.72 25.00
#